data_AF-A0A850VHY1-F1
#
_entry.id   AF-A0A850VHY1-F1
#
_cell.length_a   1.000
_cell.length_b   1.000
_cell.length_c   1.000
_cell.angle_alpha   90.00
_cell.angle_beta   90.00
_cell.angle_gamma   90.00
#
_symmetry.space_group_name_H-M   'P 1'
#
loop_
_entity.id
_entity.type
_entity.pdbx_description
1 polymer ?
#
loop_
_entity_poly.entity_id
_entity_poly.type
_entity_poly.pdbx_seq_one_letter_code
_entity_poly.pdbx_strand_id
1 'polypeptide(L)'
;RQPTWEDNDAFADLGERHSRCNARECLYPRGREEAEEEGPWELLLCSSCAAEGTHRRCSGLRSSVQSWECGSCAGLGTGMRQSSWCPWAGVSAQAGLG
;
A
#
# COMPACT_ATOMS: atom_id res chain seq x y z
N ARG A 1 -25.54 -5.12 -35.40
CA ARG A 1 -25.12 -4.17 -34.33
C ARG A 1 -25.64 -4.70 -33.02
N GLN A 2 -24.80 -5.33 -32.22
CA GLN A 2 -25.12 -5.70 -30.83
C GLN A 2 -24.28 -4.79 -29.94
N PRO A 3 -24.83 -4.21 -28.86
CA PRO A 3 -24.01 -3.53 -27.89
C PRO A 3 -23.20 -4.61 -27.17
N THR A 4 -21.91 -4.70 -27.48
CA THR A 4 -20.93 -5.33 -26.63
C THR A 4 -20.88 -4.46 -25.38
N TRP A 5 -21.73 -4.78 -24.40
CA TRP A 5 -21.50 -4.32 -23.03
C TRP A 5 -20.04 -4.67 -22.76
N GLU A 6 -19.24 -3.63 -22.57
CA GLU A 6 -17.82 -3.77 -22.34
C GLU A 6 -17.68 -4.64 -21.09
N ASP A 7 -17.01 -5.76 -21.28
CA ASP A 7 -16.50 -6.67 -20.27
C ASP A 7 -15.57 -5.85 -19.38
N ASN A 8 -16.19 -5.16 -18.42
CA ASN A 8 -15.54 -4.23 -17.52
C ASN A 8 -14.99 -5.01 -16.32
N ASP A 9 -14.15 -5.99 -16.61
CA ASP A 9 -13.16 -6.53 -15.66
C ASP A 9 -12.03 -5.52 -15.39
N ALA A 10 -12.19 -4.24 -15.79
CA ALA A 10 -11.24 -3.17 -15.52
C ALA A 10 -11.24 -2.67 -14.06
N PHE A 11 -11.90 -3.40 -13.15
CA PHE A 11 -11.94 -3.12 -11.71
C PHE A 11 -11.31 -4.23 -10.84
N ALA A 12 -10.76 -5.29 -11.44
CA ALA A 12 -10.13 -6.37 -10.67
C ALA A 12 -8.86 -5.93 -9.90
N ASP A 13 -8.27 -4.79 -10.28
CA ASP A 13 -7.03 -4.24 -9.70
C ASP A 13 -7.29 -3.04 -8.74
N LEU A 14 -8.45 -2.98 -8.06
CA LEU A 14 -8.69 -1.94 -7.03
C LEU A 14 -8.62 -2.47 -5.59
N GLY A 15 -8.26 -3.73 -5.38
CA GLY A 15 -8.63 -4.43 -4.15
C GLY A 15 -7.53 -5.10 -3.35
N GLU A 16 -6.28 -5.11 -3.80
CA GLU A 16 -5.18 -5.61 -2.95
C GLU A 16 -4.86 -4.55 -1.89
N ARG A 17 -5.77 -4.44 -0.91
CA ARG A 17 -5.59 -3.68 0.31
C ARG A 17 -4.30 -4.23 0.92
N HIS A 18 -3.20 -3.49 0.78
CA HIS A 18 -1.89 -3.86 1.30
C HIS A 18 -2.04 -4.36 2.75
N SER A 19 -2.06 -5.68 2.93
CA SER A 19 -2.41 -6.33 4.20
C SER A 19 -1.17 -6.79 4.95
N ARG A 20 -0.02 -6.17 4.64
CA ARG A 20 1.28 -6.57 5.16
C ARG A 20 1.89 -5.48 6.03
N CYS A 21 2.45 -5.89 7.15
CA CYS A 21 3.29 -5.06 8.01
C CYS A 21 4.67 -4.85 7.36
N ASN A 22 4.98 -3.59 7.08
CA ASN A 22 6.24 -3.07 6.53
C ASN A 22 7.22 -2.62 7.64
N ALA A 23 6.90 -2.84 8.91
CA ALA A 23 7.83 -2.54 10.00
C ALA A 23 9.14 -3.32 9.82
N ARG A 24 10.27 -2.69 10.17
CA ARG A 24 11.61 -3.30 10.08
C ARG A 24 11.70 -4.61 10.87
N GLU A 25 11.04 -4.64 12.02
CA GLU A 25 10.90 -5.82 12.87
C GLU A 25 9.40 -6.02 13.15
N CYS A 26 8.85 -7.14 12.68
CA CYS A 26 7.47 -7.51 12.97
C CYS A 26 7.45 -8.33 14.27
N LEU A 27 6.77 -7.81 15.29
CA LEU A 27 6.64 -8.48 16.58
C LEU A 27 5.44 -9.44 16.65
N TYR A 28 4.65 -9.54 15.58
CA TYR A 28 3.41 -10.31 15.61
C TYR A 28 3.67 -11.80 15.39
N PRO A 29 3.26 -12.70 16.32
CA PRO A 29 3.56 -14.14 16.22
C PRO A 29 2.93 -14.84 15.02
N ARG A 30 1.77 -14.35 14.56
CA ARG A 30 1.08 -14.85 13.36
C ARG A 30 1.78 -14.44 12.05
N GLY A 31 2.72 -13.51 12.14
CA GLY A 31 3.47 -13.02 11.00
C GLY A 31 2.97 -11.69 10.47
N ARG A 32 3.66 -11.23 9.44
CA ARG A 32 3.51 -9.87 8.87
C ARG A 32 2.32 -9.71 7.94
N GLU A 33 1.73 -10.80 7.46
CA GLU A 33 0.56 -10.81 6.54
C GLU A 33 -0.77 -10.95 7.30
N GLU A 34 -0.70 -11.19 8.60
CA GLU A 34 -1.87 -11.29 9.46
C GLU A 34 -2.00 -10.03 10.34
N ALA A 35 -3.23 -9.65 10.64
CA ALA A 35 -3.54 -8.54 11.53
C ALA A 35 -4.84 -8.83 12.30
N GLU A 36 -4.99 -8.22 13.46
CA GLU A 36 -6.26 -8.20 14.19
C GLU A 36 -7.17 -7.12 13.61
N GLU A 37 -8.49 -7.29 13.77
CA GLU A 37 -9.46 -6.25 13.37
C GLU A 37 -9.32 -5.02 14.27
N GLU A 38 -9.06 -5.23 15.56
CA GLU A 38 -8.88 -4.19 16.57
C GLU A 38 -7.77 -4.59 17.57
N GLY A 39 -7.02 -3.61 18.07
CA GLY A 39 -6.10 -3.82 19.20
C GLY A 39 -4.64 -3.48 18.90
N PRO A 40 -3.67 -4.11 19.58
CA PRO A 40 -2.25 -3.81 19.40
C PRO A 40 -1.69 -4.33 18.06
N TRP A 41 -2.36 -5.32 17.47
CA TRP A 41 -1.97 -5.94 16.20
C TRP A 41 -2.90 -5.57 15.05
N GLU A 42 -3.71 -4.52 15.20
CA GLU A 42 -4.43 -3.94 14.07
C GLU A 42 -3.44 -3.37 13.06
N LEU A 43 -3.74 -3.55 11.77
CA LEU A 43 -2.93 -3.04 10.67
C LEU A 43 -3.39 -1.64 10.30
N LEU A 44 -2.53 -0.65 10.60
CA LEU A 44 -2.73 0.72 10.18
C LEU A 44 -2.04 0.93 8.84
N LEU A 45 -2.81 1.35 7.84
CA LEU A 45 -2.29 1.74 6.53
C LEU A 45 -1.83 3.18 6.57
N CYS A 46 -0.84 3.50 5.73
CA CYS A 46 -0.41 4.88 5.58
C CYS A 46 -1.59 5.72 5.06
N SER A 47 -1.96 6.76 5.79
CA SER A 47 -3.07 7.65 5.43
C SER A 47 -2.83 8.43 4.12
N SER A 48 -1.59 8.48 3.64
CA SER A 48 -1.20 9.25 2.46
C SER A 48 -1.08 8.38 1.21
N CYS A 49 -0.40 7.23 1.29
CA CYS A 49 -0.16 6.37 0.12
C CYS A 49 -0.95 5.05 0.12
N ALA A 50 -1.45 4.61 1.28
CA ALA A 50 -2.05 3.28 1.50
C ALA A 50 -1.24 2.07 1.00
N ALA A 51 0.00 2.27 0.51
CA ALA A 51 0.89 1.26 -0.06
C ALA A 51 1.73 0.55 1.00
N GLU A 52 1.87 1.16 2.17
CA GLU A 52 2.54 0.57 3.33
C GLU A 52 1.55 0.43 4.47
N GLY A 53 1.74 -0.61 5.29
CA GLY A 53 1.01 -0.84 6.52
C GLY A 53 1.95 -1.16 7.67
N THR A 54 1.52 -0.91 8.90
CA THR A 54 2.23 -1.36 10.10
C THR A 54 1.25 -1.82 11.15
N HIS A 55 1.63 -2.82 11.95
CA HIS A 55 0.90 -3.05 13.19
C HIS A 55 1.14 -1.89 14.15
N ARG A 56 0.10 -1.55 14.94
CA ARG A 56 0.20 -0.51 15.98
C ARG A 56 1.41 -0.73 16.89
N ARG A 57 1.59 -1.95 17.40
CA ARG A 57 2.72 -2.27 18.30
C ARG A 57 4.07 -2.24 17.57
N CYS A 58 4.14 -2.66 16.31
CA CYS A 58 5.37 -2.67 15.52
C CYS A 58 5.90 -1.25 15.22
N SER A 59 5.01 -0.26 15.12
CA SER A 59 5.40 1.16 14.99
C SER A 59 5.43 1.92 16.32
N GLY A 60 5.25 1.24 17.46
CA GLY A 60 5.25 1.88 18.78
C GLY A 60 4.12 2.90 18.99
N LEU A 61 3.01 2.77 18.25
CA LEU A 61 1.91 3.70 18.30
C LEU A 61 1.04 3.47 19.55
N ARG A 62 0.52 4.57 20.11
CA ARG A 62 -0.44 4.52 21.23
C ARG A 62 -1.80 4.04 20.74
N SER A 63 -2.61 3.46 21.62
CA SER A 63 -3.99 3.03 21.31
C SER A 63 -4.91 4.16 20.85
N SER A 64 -4.61 5.41 21.23
CA SER A 64 -5.38 6.59 20.81
C SER A 64 -5.10 7.03 19.37
N VAL A 65 -4.05 6.52 18.73
CA VAL A 65 -3.67 6.90 17.37
C VAL A 65 -4.47 6.06 16.37
N GLN A 66 -5.23 6.74 15.52
CA GLN A 66 -6.08 6.15 14.48
C GLN A 66 -5.49 6.28 13.07
N SER A 67 -4.52 7.19 12.89
CA SER A 67 -3.83 7.41 11.61
C SER A 67 -2.33 7.20 11.76
N TRP A 68 -1.73 6.56 10.77
CA TRP A 68 -0.30 6.39 10.67
C TRP A 68 0.17 6.82 9.29
N GLU A 69 1.41 7.28 9.21
CA GLU A 69 2.08 7.63 7.97
C GLU A 69 3.42 6.90 7.92
N CYS A 70 3.74 6.32 6.77
CA CYS A 70 5.03 5.66 6.59
C CYS A 70 6.16 6.70 6.60
N GLY A 71 7.41 6.25 6.80
CA GLY A 71 8.57 7.15 6.86
C GLY A 71 8.73 8.03 5.61
N SER A 72 8.32 7.51 4.44
CA SER A 72 8.32 8.23 3.17
C SER A 72 7.27 9.35 3.12
N CYS A 73 6.14 9.21 3.83
CA CYS A 73 5.05 10.20 3.86
C CYS A 73 5.18 11.16 5.06
N ALA A 74 5.50 10.64 6.25
CA ALA A 74 5.62 11.41 7.49
C ALA A 74 6.75 12.47 7.45
N GLY A 75 7.75 12.29 6.57
CA GLY A 75 8.87 13.20 6.38
C GLY A 75 8.69 14.28 5.30
N LEU A 76 7.60 14.26 4.52
CA LEU A 76 7.37 15.21 3.42
C LEU A 76 6.77 16.56 3.87
N GLY A 77 6.74 16.81 5.17
CA GLY A 77 6.16 18.02 5.78
C GLY A 77 6.73 19.35 5.31
N THR A 78 7.87 19.39 4.61
CA THR A 78 8.33 20.59 3.87
C THR A 78 9.25 20.21 2.71
N GLY A 79 8.83 20.38 1.46
CA GLY A 79 9.75 20.35 0.31
C GLY A 79 9.34 19.43 -0.84
N MET A 80 8.34 19.86 -1.60
CA MET A 80 8.11 19.62 -3.03
C MET A 80 9.09 18.66 -3.76
N ARG A 81 8.64 17.42 -4.05
CA ARG A 81 8.28 16.92 -5.40
C ARG A 81 8.36 15.39 -5.51
N GLN A 82 7.23 14.83 -5.91
CA GLN A 82 6.97 13.66 -6.76
C GLN A 82 8.16 12.71 -7.06
N SER A 83 8.03 11.45 -6.66
CA SER A 83 8.34 10.35 -7.57
C SER A 83 7.53 9.13 -7.17
N SER A 84 6.48 8.89 -7.94
CA SER A 84 5.77 7.62 -8.07
C SER A 84 6.80 6.57 -8.50
N TRP A 85 7.36 5.82 -7.55
CA TRP A 85 8.20 4.67 -7.88
C TRP A 85 7.32 3.42 -7.91
N CYS A 86 6.71 3.14 -9.05
CA CYS A 86 6.21 1.80 -9.38
C CYS A 86 7.25 1.11 -10.27
N PRO A 87 7.87 -0.01 -9.86
CA PRO A 87 8.99 -0.61 -10.59
C PRO A 87 8.58 -1.48 -11.80
N TRP A 88 7.38 -1.32 -12.37
CA TRP A 88 6.83 -2.33 -13.31
C TRP A 88 6.51 -1.85 -14.73
N ALA A 89 6.86 -0.64 -15.15
CA ALA A 89 6.62 -0.22 -16.53
C ALA A 89 7.94 0.05 -17.26
N GLY A 90 8.47 -0.95 -17.97
CA GLY A 90 9.74 -0.78 -18.67
C GLY A 90 10.21 -1.91 -19.57
N VAL A 91 9.34 -2.58 -20.34
CA VAL A 91 9.78 -3.16 -21.63
C VAL A 91 8.65 -3.16 -22.64
N SER A 92 8.56 -2.07 -23.40
CA SER A 92 8.01 -2.11 -24.75
C SER A 92 9.14 -1.72 -25.69
N ALA A 93 9.83 -2.72 -26.23
CA ALA A 93 10.66 -2.53 -27.41
C ALA A 93 9.74 -2.75 -28.63
N GLN A 94 9.20 -1.67 -29.17
CA GLN A 94 8.60 -1.67 -30.50
C GLN A 94 9.69 -1.90 -31.57
N ALA A 95 9.73 -3.09 -32.16
CA ALA A 95 10.45 -3.31 -33.42
C ALA A 95 9.52 -2.93 -34.57
N GLY A 96 9.82 -1.78 -35.18
CA GLY A 96 9.22 -1.30 -36.41
C GLY A 96 9.68 -2.11 -37.64
N LEU A 97 8.84 -2.02 -38.67
CA LEU A 97 8.91 -2.69 -39.96
C LEU A 97 10.12 -2.24 -40.80
N GLY A 98 10.66 -3.18 -41.58
CA GLY A 98 11.59 -2.98 -42.69
C GLY A 98 11.65 -4.23 -43.53
#